data_AF-A0A3D3W3B4-F1
#
_entry.id   AF-A0A3D3W3B4-F1
#
_cell.length_a   1.000
_cell.length_b   1.000
_cell.length_c   1.000
_cell.angle_alpha   90.00
_cell.angle_beta   90.00
_cell.angle_gamma   90.00
#
_symmetry.space_group_name_H-M   'P 1'
#
loop_
_entity.id
_entity.type
_entity.pdbx_description
1 polymer ?
#
loop_
_entity_poly.entity_id
_entity_poly.type
_entity_poly.pdbx_seq_one_letter_code
_entity_poly.pdbx_strand_id
1 'polypeptide(L)'
;MRVEDCTVSVERRSLQACVDLAIVFVRETAEPILRLWLLCAVPACVLVWLLTSVLTDMLIPSILIFLFFSAVFNSLLVAAIGPRVFGEEFSVRGALRAFRRRFWAWLLWTSIVRFFQFLSGFCLFFPGLFVTAYTAYLPELLFLEQAPLKAVQPRLTWLAGSGGYGRSLNSLAWLMSAWAAASGGLFLLLDLTSSTVLNRPIFLQILMEGSVEFADLLLQLTHDDPWFLTVLQLCLWMPLPVIRTAVFFCYLDRRIRAECWDLQVLFRAEAVRVAELSG
;
A
#
# COMPACT_ATOMS: atom_id res chain seq x y z
N MET A 1 -5.19 10.62 29.08
CA MET A 1 -6.59 10.79 29.55
C MET A 1 -6.62 10.38 31.02
N ARG A 2 -7.46 10.95 31.89
CA ARG A 2 -7.62 10.49 33.28
C ARG A 2 -8.83 9.56 33.33
N VAL A 3 -8.59 8.27 33.53
CA VAL A 3 -9.61 7.29 33.91
C VAL A 3 -9.13 6.73 35.24
N GLU A 4 -9.89 6.99 36.30
CA GLU A 4 -9.81 6.35 37.64
C GLU A 4 -8.39 5.96 38.10
N ASP A 5 -7.50 6.94 38.23
CA ASP A 5 -6.11 6.83 38.73
C ASP A 5 -5.03 6.25 37.81
N CYS A 6 -5.34 5.95 36.54
CA CYS A 6 -4.31 5.59 35.55
C CYS A 6 -4.11 6.70 34.50
N THR A 7 -3.03 7.48 34.63
CA THR A 7 -2.59 8.40 33.58
C THR A 7 -1.84 7.63 32.50
N VAL A 8 -2.57 7.06 31.55
CA VAL A 8 -1.96 6.48 30.35
C VAL A 8 -1.54 7.64 29.43
N SER A 9 -0.24 7.86 29.32
CA SER A 9 0.35 8.76 28.33
C SER A 9 0.23 8.12 26.95
N VAL A 10 -0.75 8.55 26.17
CA VAL A 10 -0.81 8.22 24.74
C VAL A 10 0.29 9.05 24.06
N GLU A 11 1.46 8.45 23.86
CA GLU A 11 2.57 9.12 23.20
C GLU A 11 2.26 9.31 21.71
N ARG A 12 2.30 10.57 21.26
CA ARG A 12 2.01 10.90 19.86
C ARG A 12 3.19 10.48 18.99
N ARG A 13 3.02 9.46 18.16
CA ARG A 13 4.01 9.09 17.15
C ARG A 13 4.06 10.12 16.02
N SER A 14 5.26 10.56 15.65
CA SER A 14 5.45 11.34 14.43
C SER A 14 5.28 10.43 13.20
N LEU A 15 5.09 11.01 12.02
CA LEU A 15 5.06 10.24 10.78
C LEU A 15 6.36 9.46 10.57
N GLN A 16 7.50 10.08 10.91
CA GLN A 16 8.81 9.43 10.84
C GLN A 16 8.87 8.22 11.76
N ALA A 17 8.37 8.33 13.00
CA ALA A 17 8.29 7.20 13.91
C ALA A 17 7.41 6.04 13.36
N CYS A 18 6.34 6.34 12.62
CA CYS A 18 5.54 5.31 11.95
C CYS A 18 6.31 4.62 10.80
N VAL A 19 7.16 5.35 10.09
CA VAL A 19 8.01 4.81 9.02
C VAL A 19 9.12 3.96 9.61
N ASP A 20 9.79 4.43 10.66
CA ASP A 20 10.84 3.67 11.35
C ASP A 20 10.28 2.36 11.90
N LEU A 21 9.11 2.41 12.53
CA LEU A 21 8.42 1.21 12.98
C LEU A 21 8.04 0.28 11.83
N ALA A 22 7.61 0.83 10.67
CA ALA A 22 7.33 0.03 9.48
C ALA A 22 8.58 -0.70 8.98
N ILE A 23 9.74 -0.04 8.97
CA ILE A 23 11.01 -0.65 8.56
C ILE A 23 11.40 -1.77 9.53
N VAL A 24 11.35 -1.51 10.84
CA VAL A 24 11.66 -2.52 11.86
C VAL A 24 10.70 -3.70 11.76
N PHE A 25 9.40 -3.44 11.64
CA PHE A 25 8.38 -4.48 11.52
C PHE A 25 8.57 -5.33 10.26
N VAL A 26 8.82 -4.70 9.11
CA VAL A 26 9.06 -5.42 7.85
C VAL A 26 10.33 -6.24 7.93
N ARG A 27 11.37 -5.76 8.63
CA ARG A 27 12.60 -6.51 8.86
C ARG A 27 12.37 -7.73 9.74
N GLU A 28 11.63 -7.59 10.84
CA GLU A 28 11.33 -8.70 11.77
C GLU A 28 10.40 -9.75 11.14
N THR A 29 9.49 -9.32 10.25
CA THR A 29 8.53 -10.19 9.56
C THR A 29 8.83 -10.33 8.07
N ALA A 30 10.11 -10.26 7.70
CA ALA A 30 10.54 -10.21 6.31
C ALA A 30 10.13 -11.44 5.51
N GLU A 31 10.32 -12.64 6.06
CA GLU A 31 10.00 -13.89 5.36
C GLU A 31 8.53 -14.00 4.94
N PRO A 32 7.54 -13.85 5.84
CA PRO A 32 6.15 -13.98 5.43
C PRO A 32 5.64 -12.79 4.62
N ILE A 33 6.18 -11.58 4.81
CA ILE A 33 5.89 -10.43 3.95
C ILE A 33 6.45 -10.67 2.54
N LEU A 34 7.66 -11.22 2.41
CA LEU A 34 8.27 -11.56 1.13
C LEU A 34 7.44 -12.61 0.39
N ARG A 35 6.89 -13.62 1.09
CA ARG A 35 5.97 -14.60 0.49
C ARG A 35 4.71 -13.95 -0.06
N LEU A 36 4.09 -13.01 0.68
CA LEU A 36 2.94 -12.24 0.20
C LEU A 36 3.31 -11.34 -0.98
N TRP A 37 4.49 -10.71 -0.92
CA TRP A 37 5.01 -9.88 -1.99
C TRP A 37 5.23 -10.70 -3.26
N LEU A 38 5.90 -11.85 -3.18
CA LEU A 38 6.12 -12.76 -4.31
C LEU A 38 4.80 -13.23 -4.92
N LEU A 39 3.79 -13.53 -4.09
CA LEU A 39 2.46 -13.96 -4.54
C LEU A 39 1.74 -12.92 -5.40
N CYS A 40 2.04 -11.62 -5.23
CA CYS A 40 1.38 -10.55 -5.98
C CYS A 40 2.30 -9.90 -7.03
N ALA A 41 3.56 -9.62 -6.68
CA ALA A 41 4.52 -8.95 -7.54
C ALA A 41 4.95 -9.83 -8.72
N VAL A 42 5.24 -11.12 -8.50
CA VAL A 42 5.71 -12.01 -9.57
C VAL A 42 4.63 -12.21 -10.63
N PRO A 43 3.36 -12.58 -10.29
CA PRO A 43 2.32 -12.68 -11.30
C PRO A 43 2.03 -11.36 -12.01
N ALA A 44 2.11 -10.23 -11.31
CA ALA A 44 1.96 -8.91 -11.93
C ALA A 44 3.05 -8.63 -12.96
N CYS A 45 4.33 -8.89 -12.63
CA CYS A 45 5.45 -8.66 -13.55
C CYS A 45 5.44 -9.63 -14.72
N VAL A 46 5.14 -10.92 -14.48
CA VAL A 46 5.00 -11.94 -15.53
C VAL A 46 3.85 -11.59 -16.47
N LEU A 47 2.72 -11.13 -15.95
CA LEU A 47 1.57 -10.74 -16.78
C LEU A 47 1.88 -9.50 -17.62
N VAL A 48 2.56 -8.49 -17.05
CA VAL A 48 3.05 -7.33 -17.81
C VAL A 48 3.96 -7.79 -18.94
N TRP A 49 5.00 -8.58 -18.63
CA TRP A 49 5.94 -9.11 -19.60
C TRP A 49 5.28 -9.91 -20.73
N LEU A 50 4.33 -10.80 -20.41
CA LEU A 50 3.64 -11.60 -21.41
C LEU A 50 2.78 -10.73 -22.32
N LEU A 51 2.06 -9.76 -21.77
CA LEU A 51 1.22 -8.88 -22.59
C LEU A 51 2.06 -7.93 -23.45
N THR A 52 3.14 -7.39 -22.92
CA THR A 52 4.09 -6.54 -23.67
C THR A 52 4.84 -7.30 -24.76
N SER A 53 5.01 -8.62 -24.60
CA SER A 53 5.61 -9.44 -25.66
C SER A 53 4.68 -9.75 -26.84
N VAL A 54 3.36 -9.54 -26.69
CA VAL A 54 2.35 -9.94 -27.69
C VAL A 54 1.61 -8.75 -28.30
N LEU A 55 1.47 -7.65 -27.55
CA LEU A 55 0.64 -6.51 -27.92
C LEU A 55 1.44 -5.21 -27.81
N THR A 56 1.15 -4.25 -28.69
CA THR A 56 1.62 -2.87 -28.61
C THR A 56 0.66 -2.01 -27.78
N ASP A 57 1.08 -0.85 -27.28
CA ASP A 57 0.30 0.07 -26.43
C ASP A 57 0.04 -0.42 -24.99
N MET A 58 1.10 -0.85 -24.30
CA MET A 58 0.99 -1.59 -23.05
C MET A 58 1.13 -0.77 -21.77
N LEU A 59 1.34 0.55 -21.85
CA LEU A 59 1.44 1.41 -20.68
C LEU A 59 0.16 1.35 -19.82
N ILE A 60 -1.01 1.57 -20.43
CA ILE A 60 -2.29 1.58 -19.71
C ILE A 60 -2.60 0.19 -19.10
N PRO A 61 -2.52 -0.92 -19.86
CA PRO A 61 -2.63 -2.26 -19.30
C PRO A 61 -1.68 -2.51 -18.12
N SER A 62 -0.42 -2.09 -18.23
CA SER A 62 0.59 -2.28 -17.17
C SER A 62 0.22 -1.54 -15.88
N ILE A 63 -0.27 -0.29 -16.01
CA ILE A 63 -0.79 0.49 -14.88
C ILE A 63 -2.00 -0.21 -14.25
N LEU A 64 -2.96 -0.70 -15.06
CA LEU A 64 -4.13 -1.39 -14.54
C LEU A 64 -3.77 -2.69 -13.80
N ILE A 65 -2.82 -3.46 -14.33
CA ILE A 65 -2.27 -4.66 -13.69
C ILE A 65 -1.61 -4.28 -12.36
N PHE A 66 -0.78 -3.25 -12.34
CA PHE A 66 -0.17 -2.75 -11.10
C PHE A 66 -1.24 -2.37 -10.08
N LEU A 67 -2.23 -1.56 -10.46
CA LEU A 67 -3.28 -1.08 -9.57
C LEU A 67 -4.13 -2.22 -9.00
N PHE A 68 -4.40 -3.25 -9.82
CA PHE A 68 -5.14 -4.43 -9.38
C PHE A 68 -4.34 -5.25 -8.38
N PHE A 69 -3.13 -5.70 -8.76
CA PHE A 69 -2.32 -6.55 -7.89
C PHE A 69 -1.85 -5.82 -6.62
N SER A 70 -1.53 -4.53 -6.70
CA SER A 70 -1.21 -3.73 -5.51
C SER A 70 -2.40 -3.61 -4.56
N ALA A 71 -3.64 -3.54 -5.05
CA ALA A 71 -4.84 -3.54 -4.20
C ALA A 71 -5.05 -4.88 -3.48
N VAL A 72 -4.79 -5.99 -4.18
CA VAL A 72 -4.80 -7.34 -3.60
C VAL A 72 -3.72 -7.45 -2.53
N PHE A 73 -2.49 -7.08 -2.86
CA PHE A 73 -1.36 -7.09 -1.92
C PHE A 73 -1.65 -6.26 -0.67
N ASN A 74 -2.12 -5.02 -0.85
CA ASN A 74 -2.45 -4.13 0.26
C ASN A 74 -3.48 -4.74 1.22
N SER A 75 -4.45 -5.47 0.67
CA SER A 75 -5.52 -6.10 1.43
C SER A 75 -5.04 -7.34 2.17
N LEU A 76 -4.23 -8.18 1.51
CA LEU A 76 -3.59 -9.33 2.13
C LEU A 76 -2.60 -8.91 3.23
N LEU A 77 -1.84 -7.84 2.99
CA LEU A 77 -0.89 -7.31 3.95
C LEU A 77 -1.62 -6.85 5.22
N VAL A 78 -2.68 -6.05 5.10
CA VAL A 78 -3.47 -5.63 6.26
C VAL A 78 -4.12 -6.81 6.98
N ALA A 79 -4.65 -7.80 6.25
CA ALA A 79 -5.22 -9.00 6.85
C ALA A 79 -4.18 -9.85 7.60
N ALA A 80 -2.90 -9.75 7.25
CA ALA A 80 -1.80 -10.45 7.91
C ALA A 80 -1.19 -9.65 9.08
N ILE A 81 -0.98 -8.35 8.90
CA ILE A 81 -0.41 -7.45 9.91
C ILE A 81 -1.37 -7.23 11.07
N GLY A 82 -2.68 -7.13 10.78
CA GLY A 82 -3.71 -6.87 11.80
C GLY A 82 -3.61 -7.78 13.02
N PRO A 83 -3.74 -9.11 12.84
CA PRO A 83 -3.58 -10.07 13.93
C PRO A 83 -2.20 -9.99 14.63
N ARG A 84 -1.13 -9.77 13.86
CA ARG A 84 0.24 -9.72 14.39
C ARG A 84 0.44 -8.57 15.39
N VAL A 85 -0.21 -7.43 15.18
CA VAL A 85 -0.17 -6.29 16.12
C VAL A 85 -0.88 -6.61 17.43
N PHE A 86 -1.85 -7.53 17.42
CA PHE A 86 -2.54 -8.00 18.62
C PHE A 86 -1.86 -9.24 19.27
N GLY A 87 -0.65 -9.59 18.84
CA GLY A 87 0.12 -10.68 19.43
C GLY A 87 -0.10 -12.06 18.81
N GLU A 88 -0.95 -12.19 17.79
CA GLU A 88 -1.13 -13.45 17.06
C GLU A 88 0.05 -13.73 16.10
N GLU A 89 0.25 -14.99 15.73
CA GLU A 89 1.29 -15.37 14.76
C GLU A 89 0.96 -14.87 13.35
N PHE A 90 1.98 -14.43 12.62
CA PHE A 90 1.81 -13.99 11.23
C PHE A 90 1.52 -15.20 10.32
N SER A 91 0.30 -15.29 9.80
CA SER A 91 -0.11 -16.41 8.94
C SER A 91 -0.56 -15.95 7.55
N VAL A 92 0.20 -16.31 6.52
CA VAL A 92 -0.13 -16.08 5.10
C VAL A 92 -1.44 -16.79 4.72
N ARG A 93 -1.63 -18.02 5.22
CA ARG A 93 -2.86 -18.81 4.97
C ARG A 93 -4.06 -18.18 5.68
N GLY A 94 -3.86 -17.63 6.88
CA GLY A 94 -4.87 -16.87 7.61
C GLY A 94 -5.33 -15.64 6.81
N ALA A 95 -4.37 -14.86 6.30
CA ALA A 95 -4.63 -13.69 5.47
C ALA A 95 -5.41 -14.02 4.20
N LEU A 96 -5.02 -15.08 3.47
CA LEU A 96 -5.74 -15.54 2.28
C LEU A 96 -7.17 -15.99 2.59
N ARG A 97 -7.37 -16.67 3.73
CA ARG A 97 -8.71 -17.10 4.17
C ARG A 97 -9.59 -15.91 4.53
N ALA A 98 -9.05 -14.92 5.24
CA ALA A 98 -9.73 -13.67 5.57
C ALA A 98 -10.10 -12.89 4.30
N PHE A 99 -9.16 -12.79 3.35
CA PHE A 99 -9.37 -12.18 2.05
C PHE A 99 -10.49 -12.85 1.27
N ARG A 100 -10.46 -14.18 1.14
CA ARG A 100 -11.48 -14.95 0.40
C ARG A 100 -12.89 -14.76 0.96
N ARG A 101 -13.04 -14.69 2.30
CA ARG A 101 -14.34 -14.48 2.94
C ARG A 101 -14.96 -13.13 2.58
N ARG A 102 -14.15 -12.10 2.38
CA ARG A 102 -14.61 -10.73 2.07
C ARG A 102 -14.29 -10.31 0.64
N PHE A 103 -13.99 -11.26 -0.25
CA PHE A 103 -13.57 -10.98 -1.62
C PHE A 103 -14.57 -10.12 -2.38
N TRP A 104 -15.87 -10.41 -2.28
CA TRP A 104 -16.92 -9.65 -2.97
C TRP A 104 -17.07 -8.21 -2.45
N ALA A 105 -17.00 -8.05 -1.14
CA ALA A 105 -17.03 -6.74 -0.48
C ALA A 105 -15.81 -5.90 -0.90
N TRP A 106 -14.64 -6.53 -0.93
CA TRP A 106 -13.40 -5.93 -1.39
C TRP A 106 -13.46 -5.57 -2.88
N LEU A 107 -13.93 -6.47 -3.75
CA LEU A 107 -13.99 -6.28 -5.19
C LEU A 107 -14.87 -5.07 -5.53
N LEU A 108 -16.08 -4.99 -4.96
CA LEU A 108 -17.01 -3.91 -5.22
C LEU A 108 -16.42 -2.54 -4.83
N TRP A 109 -15.92 -2.40 -3.60
CA TRP A 109 -15.35 -1.13 -3.14
C TRP A 109 -14.06 -0.77 -3.86
N THR A 110 -13.18 -1.74 -4.08
CA THR A 110 -11.91 -1.51 -4.79
C THR A 110 -12.16 -1.09 -6.22
N SER A 111 -13.09 -1.74 -6.94
CA SER A 111 -13.44 -1.35 -8.30
C SER A 111 -13.97 0.09 -8.37
N ILE A 112 -14.86 0.48 -7.45
CA ILE A 112 -15.38 1.85 -7.38
C ILE A 112 -14.24 2.84 -7.12
N VAL A 113 -13.41 2.58 -6.11
CA VAL A 113 -12.29 3.47 -5.75
C VAL A 113 -11.28 3.57 -6.89
N ARG A 114 -10.92 2.45 -7.52
CA ARG A 114 -9.97 2.44 -8.64
C ARG A 114 -10.54 3.13 -9.87
N PHE A 115 -11.84 3.00 -10.15
CA PHE A 115 -12.49 3.76 -11.21
C PHE A 115 -12.39 5.27 -10.97
N PHE A 116 -12.69 5.74 -9.76
CA PHE A 116 -12.55 7.15 -9.43
C PHE A 116 -11.08 7.62 -9.41
N GLN A 117 -10.14 6.80 -8.94
CA GLN A 117 -8.70 7.12 -8.98
C GLN A 117 -8.18 7.20 -10.42
N PHE A 118 -8.62 6.28 -11.29
CA PHE A 118 -8.27 6.28 -12.70
C PHE A 118 -8.84 7.51 -13.41
N LEU A 119 -10.15 7.78 -13.24
CA LEU A 119 -10.81 8.93 -13.87
C LEU A 119 -10.22 10.26 -13.37
N SER A 120 -10.00 10.39 -12.06
CA SER A 120 -9.39 11.59 -11.48
C SER A 120 -7.94 11.74 -11.92
N GLY A 121 -7.11 10.69 -11.84
CA GLY A 121 -5.71 10.73 -12.25
C GLY A 121 -5.51 11.00 -13.74
N PHE A 122 -6.39 10.49 -14.61
CA PHE A 122 -6.35 10.72 -16.05
C PHE A 122 -6.80 12.14 -16.43
N CYS A 123 -7.83 12.67 -15.78
CA CYS A 123 -8.34 14.02 -16.10
C CYS A 123 -7.55 15.13 -15.40
N LEU A 124 -7.11 14.93 -14.15
CA LEU A 124 -6.46 15.94 -13.30
C LEU A 124 -5.60 15.26 -12.21
N PHE A 125 -4.27 15.34 -12.31
CA PHE A 125 -3.32 14.74 -11.36
C PHE A 125 -3.64 15.05 -9.88
N PHE A 126 -4.06 16.29 -9.58
CA PHE A 126 -4.38 16.75 -8.22
C PHE A 126 -5.57 16.02 -7.58
N PRO A 127 -6.78 15.98 -8.19
CA PRO A 127 -7.91 15.18 -7.73
C PRO A 127 -7.58 13.72 -7.40
N GLY A 128 -6.68 13.08 -8.15
CA GLY A 128 -6.22 11.71 -7.85
C GLY A 128 -5.60 11.56 -6.46
N LEU A 129 -4.82 12.55 -6.02
CA LEU A 129 -4.23 12.58 -4.68
C LEU A 129 -5.30 12.69 -3.59
N PHE A 130 -6.34 13.51 -3.80
CA PHE A 130 -7.44 13.68 -2.83
C PHE A 130 -8.26 12.40 -2.69
N VAL A 131 -8.59 11.73 -3.80
CA VAL A 131 -9.31 10.45 -3.80
C VAL A 131 -8.47 9.38 -3.12
N THR A 132 -7.18 9.31 -3.43
CA THR A 132 -6.25 8.37 -2.78
C THR A 132 -6.15 8.65 -1.28
N ALA A 133 -6.06 9.92 -0.88
CA ALA A 133 -6.00 10.31 0.53
C ALA A 133 -7.27 9.97 1.32
N TYR A 134 -8.43 10.06 0.67
CA TYR A 134 -9.71 9.67 1.24
C TYR A 134 -9.84 8.14 1.39
N THR A 135 -9.33 7.37 0.42
CA THR A 135 -9.53 5.92 0.31
C THR A 135 -8.37 5.07 0.83
N ALA A 136 -7.26 5.68 1.25
CA ALA A 136 -6.04 4.98 1.65
C ALA A 136 -6.25 3.92 2.74
N TYR A 137 -7.22 4.14 3.63
CA TYR A 137 -7.52 3.25 4.77
C TYR A 137 -8.62 2.22 4.52
N LEU A 138 -9.09 2.12 3.27
CA LEU A 138 -10.14 1.16 2.91
C LEU A 138 -9.76 -0.29 3.30
N PRO A 139 -8.54 -0.79 3.05
CA PRO A 139 -8.16 -2.14 3.46
C PRO A 139 -8.22 -2.35 4.98
N GLU A 140 -7.82 -1.36 5.78
CA GLU A 140 -7.90 -1.37 7.25
C GLU A 140 -9.35 -1.47 7.72
N LEU A 141 -10.26 -0.70 7.13
CA LEU A 141 -11.68 -0.79 7.48
C LEU A 141 -12.29 -2.15 7.15
N LEU A 142 -11.94 -2.71 5.99
CA LEU A 142 -12.51 -3.96 5.50
C LEU A 142 -11.96 -5.20 6.22
N PHE A 143 -10.66 -5.22 6.53
CA PHE A 143 -9.98 -6.41 7.05
C PHE A 143 -9.63 -6.31 8.53
N LEU A 144 -9.25 -5.14 9.04
CA LEU A 144 -8.89 -4.95 10.44
C LEU A 144 -10.12 -4.62 11.31
N GLU A 145 -10.88 -3.57 10.98
CA GLU A 145 -12.13 -3.24 11.71
C GLU A 145 -13.26 -4.24 11.40
N GLN A 146 -13.12 -5.01 10.32
CA GLN A 146 -14.17 -5.90 9.83
C GLN A 146 -15.52 -5.18 9.65
N ALA A 147 -15.50 -3.91 9.24
CA ALA A 147 -16.69 -3.08 9.13
C ALA A 147 -17.71 -3.67 8.13
N PRO A 148 -19.03 -3.57 8.41
CA PRO A 148 -20.05 -3.93 7.43
C PRO A 148 -20.06 -2.92 6.28
N LEU A 149 -20.46 -3.35 5.08
CA LEU A 149 -20.42 -2.55 3.85
C LEU A 149 -21.07 -1.16 3.99
N LYS A 150 -22.19 -1.08 4.71
CA LYS A 150 -22.94 0.17 4.94
C LYS A 150 -22.20 1.16 5.85
N ALA A 151 -21.31 0.68 6.70
CA ALA A 151 -20.54 1.51 7.63
C ALA A 151 -19.21 2.01 7.04
N VAL A 152 -18.75 1.44 5.92
CA VAL A 152 -17.46 1.80 5.30
C VAL A 152 -17.42 3.28 4.91
N GLN A 153 -18.43 3.78 4.20
CA GLN A 153 -18.44 5.17 3.74
C GLN A 153 -18.53 6.18 4.90
N PRO A 154 -19.47 6.06 5.88
CA PRO A 154 -19.48 6.93 7.05
C PRO A 154 -18.17 6.90 7.84
N ARG A 155 -17.49 5.75 7.85
CA ARG A 155 -16.21 5.60 8.55
C ARG A 155 -15.06 6.28 7.81
N LEU A 156 -15.03 6.19 6.48
CA LEU A 156 -14.07 6.93 5.65
C LEU A 156 -14.30 8.45 5.73
N THR A 157 -15.55 8.92 5.69
CA THR A 157 -15.84 10.35 5.86
C THR A 157 -15.42 10.85 7.23
N TRP A 158 -15.62 10.05 8.28
CA TRP A 158 -15.17 10.39 9.63
C TRP A 158 -13.63 10.43 9.73
N LEU A 159 -12.92 9.45 9.15
CA LEU A 159 -11.46 9.41 9.09
C LEU A 159 -10.89 10.60 8.30
N ALA A 160 -11.58 11.01 7.24
CA ALA A 160 -11.25 12.18 6.46
C ALA A 160 -11.51 13.48 7.25
N GLY A 161 -12.68 13.63 7.88
CA GLY A 161 -13.10 14.87 8.53
C GLY A 161 -12.49 15.08 9.93
N SER A 162 -12.81 14.18 10.87
CA SER A 162 -12.49 14.36 12.29
C SER A 162 -11.04 13.99 12.66
N GLY A 163 -10.40 13.11 11.88
CA GLY A 163 -9.00 12.71 12.03
C GLY A 163 -7.98 13.73 11.49
N GLY A 164 -8.45 14.82 10.89
CA GLY A 164 -7.65 15.86 10.26
C GLY A 164 -7.25 15.50 8.82
N TYR A 165 -8.13 15.82 7.86
CA TYR A 165 -7.92 15.57 6.43
C TYR A 165 -6.55 16.05 5.95
N GLY A 166 -6.15 17.26 6.34
CA GLY A 166 -4.86 17.85 5.95
C GLY A 166 -3.66 17.07 6.48
N ARG A 167 -3.75 16.47 7.68
CA ARG A 167 -2.71 15.58 8.20
C ARG A 167 -2.68 14.26 7.43
N SER A 168 -3.85 13.76 7.01
CA SER A 168 -3.95 12.60 6.13
C SER A 168 -3.30 12.81 4.78
N LEU A 169 -3.71 13.88 4.12
CA LEU A 169 -3.17 14.30 2.85
C LEU A 169 -1.66 14.47 2.95
N ASN A 170 -1.16 15.21 3.96
CA ASN A 170 0.27 15.42 4.14
C ASN A 170 1.03 14.10 4.38
N SER A 171 0.50 13.22 5.24
CA SER A 171 1.13 11.93 5.51
C SER A 171 1.22 11.05 4.28
N LEU A 172 0.15 11.00 3.49
CA LEU A 172 0.08 10.16 2.30
C LEU A 172 0.87 10.78 1.16
N ALA A 173 0.83 12.10 0.99
CA ALA A 173 1.68 12.81 0.03
C ALA A 173 3.15 12.54 0.32
N TRP A 174 3.58 12.65 1.59
CA TRP A 174 4.96 12.34 1.97
C TRP A 174 5.32 10.88 1.68
N LEU A 175 4.45 9.92 2.06
CA LEU A 175 4.68 8.49 1.82
C LEU A 175 4.69 8.13 0.33
N MET A 176 3.83 8.75 -0.48
CA MET A 176 3.81 8.56 -1.94
C MET A 176 5.05 9.18 -2.58
N SER A 177 5.50 10.35 -2.13
CA SER A 177 6.75 10.96 -2.59
C SER A 177 7.97 10.11 -2.21
N ALA A 178 8.01 9.56 -0.99
CA ALA A 178 9.06 8.65 -0.56
C ALA A 178 9.04 7.35 -1.38
N TRP A 179 7.86 6.80 -1.66
CA TRP A 179 7.68 5.64 -2.53
C TRP A 179 8.18 5.89 -3.95
N ALA A 180 7.78 7.03 -4.55
CA ALA A 180 8.19 7.42 -5.89
C ALA A 180 9.70 7.66 -5.98
N ALA A 181 10.29 8.35 -4.99
CA ALA A 181 11.72 8.59 -4.91
C ALA A 181 12.52 7.29 -4.75
N ALA A 182 12.08 6.38 -3.87
CA ALA A 182 12.72 5.08 -3.68
C ALA A 182 12.63 4.21 -4.95
N SER A 183 11.46 4.18 -5.60
CA SER A 183 11.24 3.43 -6.84
C SER A 183 12.07 3.99 -7.99
N GLY A 184 12.11 5.32 -8.14
CA GLY A 184 12.93 5.99 -9.14
C GLY A 184 14.42 5.78 -8.91
N GLY A 185 14.89 5.88 -7.66
CA GLY A 185 16.27 5.57 -7.30
C GLY A 185 16.66 4.13 -7.62
N LEU A 186 15.81 3.16 -7.29
CA LEU A 186 16.02 1.75 -7.64
C LEU A 186 16.05 1.53 -9.16
N PHE A 187 15.17 2.21 -9.91
CA PHE A 187 15.14 2.13 -11.36
C PHE A 187 16.43 2.64 -11.97
N LEU A 188 16.92 3.81 -11.54
CA LEU A 188 18.19 4.37 -12.03
C LEU A 188 19.38 3.46 -11.69
N LEU A 189 19.40 2.87 -10.50
CA LEU A 189 20.46 1.92 -10.12
C LEU A 189 20.42 0.66 -10.99
N LEU A 190 19.24 0.11 -11.26
CA LEU A 190 19.10 -1.07 -12.12
C LEU A 190 19.45 -0.77 -13.58
N ASP A 191 19.05 0.39 -14.08
CA ASP A 191 19.39 0.85 -15.43
C ASP A 191 20.91 1.05 -15.59
N LEU A 192 21.56 1.73 -14.64
CA LEU A 192 23.02 1.88 -14.62
C LEU A 192 23.76 0.54 -14.48
N THR A 193 23.22 -0.39 -13.70
CA THR A 193 23.82 -1.73 -13.57
C THR A 193 23.65 -2.54 -14.85
N SER A 194 22.49 -2.45 -15.50
CA SER A 194 22.21 -3.14 -16.75
C SER A 194 23.08 -2.63 -17.90
N SER A 195 23.27 -1.32 -18.00
CA SER A 195 24.15 -0.71 -19.01
C SER A 195 25.61 -1.11 -18.79
N THR A 196 26.12 -0.99 -17.56
CA THR A 196 27.54 -1.24 -17.26
C THR A 196 27.92 -2.72 -17.24
N VAL A 197 27.07 -3.60 -16.69
CA VAL A 197 27.41 -5.02 -16.48
C VAL A 197 26.91 -5.89 -17.63
N LEU A 198 25.70 -5.64 -18.13
CA LEU A 198 25.05 -6.49 -19.13
C LEU A 198 25.21 -5.94 -20.56
N ASN A 199 25.75 -4.72 -20.71
CA ASN A 199 25.82 -3.99 -21.97
C ASN A 199 24.45 -3.91 -22.66
N ARG A 200 23.39 -3.82 -21.85
CA ARG A 200 21.99 -3.71 -22.28
C ARG A 200 21.39 -2.46 -21.65
N PRO A 201 21.49 -1.31 -22.33
CA PRO A 201 20.92 -0.08 -21.80
C PRO A 201 19.39 -0.17 -21.79
N ILE A 202 18.75 0.28 -20.72
CA ILE A 202 17.29 0.28 -20.57
C ILE A 202 16.74 1.69 -20.80
N PHE A 203 17.39 2.72 -20.24
CA PHE A 203 16.90 4.10 -20.33
C PHE A 203 18.01 5.16 -20.48
N LEU A 204 18.85 5.39 -19.47
CA LEU A 204 19.73 6.56 -19.40
C LEU A 204 20.74 6.60 -20.54
N GLN A 205 21.36 5.46 -20.85
CA GLN A 205 22.34 5.40 -21.93
C GLN A 205 21.66 5.60 -23.30
N ILE A 206 20.44 5.08 -23.50
CA ILE A 206 19.65 5.34 -24.71
C ILE A 206 19.33 6.84 -24.83
N LEU A 207 18.96 7.48 -23.72
CA LEU A 207 18.69 8.91 -23.66
C LEU A 207 19.94 9.75 -23.94
N MET A 208 21.11 9.34 -23.48
CA MET A 208 22.38 10.05 -23.70
C MET A 208 22.95 9.86 -25.11
N GLU A 209 22.71 8.70 -25.72
CA GLU A 209 23.18 8.37 -27.09
C GLU A 209 22.20 8.81 -28.18
N GLY A 210 20.91 8.91 -27.84
CA GLY A 210 19.84 9.25 -28.78
C GLY A 210 19.77 10.74 -29.11
N SER A 211 19.62 11.06 -30.39
CA SER A 211 19.28 12.41 -30.89
C SER A 211 17.78 12.74 -30.76
N VAL A 212 17.03 11.96 -30.00
CA VAL A 212 15.57 11.98 -29.92
C VAL A 212 15.13 12.75 -28.69
N GLU A 213 14.06 13.54 -28.79
CA GLU A 213 13.52 14.25 -27.63
C GLU A 213 13.05 13.27 -26.55
N PHE A 214 13.23 13.66 -25.29
CA PHE A 214 12.89 12.83 -24.12
C PHE A 214 11.45 12.27 -24.16
N ALA A 215 10.49 13.08 -24.63
CA ALA A 215 9.09 12.69 -24.68
C ALA A 215 8.85 11.53 -25.65
N ASP A 216 9.48 11.57 -26.83
CA ASP A 216 9.34 10.56 -27.86
C ASP A 216 10.02 9.26 -27.46
N LEU A 217 11.21 9.35 -26.84
CA LEU A 217 11.88 8.18 -26.28
C LEU A 217 11.03 7.50 -25.20
N LEU A 218 10.45 8.29 -24.29
CA LEU A 218 9.62 7.75 -23.22
C LEU A 218 8.34 7.12 -23.77
N LEU A 219 7.73 7.72 -24.80
CA LEU A 219 6.57 7.15 -25.47
C LEU A 219 6.95 5.82 -26.16
N GLN A 220 8.06 5.78 -26.88
CA GLN A 220 8.55 4.55 -27.52
C GLN A 220 8.81 3.43 -26.49
N LEU A 221 9.55 3.72 -25.41
CA LEU A 221 9.87 2.71 -24.39
C LEU A 221 8.64 2.24 -23.61
N THR A 222 7.68 3.13 -23.37
CA THR A 222 6.44 2.78 -22.66
C THR A 222 5.43 2.02 -23.52
N HIS A 223 5.54 2.10 -24.85
CA HIS A 223 4.67 1.38 -25.77
C HIS A 223 5.24 0.04 -26.22
N ASP A 224 6.55 -0.02 -26.47
CA ASP A 224 7.16 -1.12 -27.24
C ASP A 224 8.19 -1.94 -26.47
N ASP A 225 8.71 -1.46 -25.33
CA ASP A 225 9.78 -2.18 -24.61
C ASP A 225 9.28 -2.98 -23.39
N PRO A 226 9.21 -4.33 -23.49
CA PRO A 226 8.79 -5.18 -22.39
C PRO A 226 9.77 -5.14 -21.21
N TRP A 227 11.07 -4.92 -21.45
CA TRP A 227 12.08 -4.83 -20.40
C TRP A 227 11.90 -3.57 -19.59
N PHE A 228 11.76 -2.42 -20.25
CA PHE A 228 11.52 -1.14 -19.59
C PHE A 228 10.31 -1.20 -18.65
N LEU A 229 9.15 -1.66 -19.15
CA LEU A 229 7.92 -1.75 -18.36
C LEU A 229 8.02 -2.75 -17.20
N THR A 230 8.69 -3.89 -17.40
CA THR A 230 8.83 -4.92 -16.36
C THR A 230 9.80 -4.48 -15.26
N VAL A 231 10.91 -3.84 -15.62
CA VAL A 231 11.86 -3.29 -14.65
C VAL A 231 11.23 -2.14 -13.87
N LEU A 232 10.51 -1.24 -14.57
CA LEU A 232 9.75 -0.17 -13.92
C LEU A 232 8.74 -0.74 -12.92
N GLN A 233 7.97 -1.75 -13.32
CA GLN A 233 7.00 -2.43 -12.46
C GLN A 233 7.68 -3.03 -11.22
N LEU A 234 8.80 -3.74 -11.39
CA LEU A 234 9.56 -4.32 -10.28
C LEU A 234 10.05 -3.25 -9.30
N CYS A 235 10.53 -2.11 -9.82
CA CYS A 235 10.98 -0.98 -9.00
C CYS A 235 9.84 -0.39 -8.17
N LEU A 236 8.63 -0.31 -8.71
CA LEU A 236 7.44 0.13 -7.96
C LEU A 236 7.03 -0.85 -6.87
N TRP A 237 7.20 -2.15 -7.11
CA TRP A 237 6.87 -3.21 -6.15
C TRP A 237 7.83 -3.28 -4.96
N MET A 238 9.11 -2.96 -5.14
CA MET A 238 10.14 -3.18 -4.12
C MET A 238 9.92 -2.36 -2.83
N PRO A 239 9.68 -1.03 -2.87
CA PRO A 239 9.45 -0.25 -1.65
C PRO A 239 8.01 -0.39 -1.10
N LEU A 240 7.09 -0.98 -1.87
CA LEU A 240 5.66 -1.03 -1.55
C LEU A 240 5.34 -1.66 -0.18
N PRO A 241 5.95 -2.78 0.26
CA PRO A 241 5.67 -3.37 1.57
C PRO A 241 5.95 -2.42 2.74
N VAL A 242 7.05 -1.68 2.69
CA VAL A 242 7.44 -0.72 3.74
C VAL A 242 6.46 0.44 3.77
N ILE A 243 6.19 1.04 2.62
CA ILE A 243 5.29 2.19 2.51
C ILE A 243 3.88 1.80 2.95
N ARG A 244 3.39 0.64 2.54
CA ARG A 244 2.04 0.19 2.90
C ARG A 244 1.92 -0.13 4.39
N THR A 245 2.97 -0.70 4.99
CA THR A 245 3.04 -0.93 6.44
C THR A 245 3.07 0.40 7.21
N ALA A 246 3.77 1.41 6.70
CA ALA A 246 3.76 2.76 7.28
C ALA A 246 2.37 3.41 7.22
N VAL A 247 1.63 3.25 6.11
CA VAL A 247 0.21 3.68 6.03
C VAL A 247 -0.64 3.01 7.10
N PHE A 248 -0.44 1.71 7.32
CA PHE A 248 -1.15 0.96 8.36
C PHE A 248 -0.83 1.47 9.78
N PHE A 249 0.43 1.76 10.10
CA PHE A 249 0.77 2.36 11.40
C PHE A 249 0.25 3.79 11.57
N CYS A 250 0.24 4.59 10.50
CA CYS A 250 -0.42 5.91 10.50
C CYS A 250 -1.92 5.79 10.77
N TYR A 251 -2.57 4.73 10.28
CA TYR A 251 -3.96 4.44 10.58
C TYR A 251 -4.16 4.08 12.06
N LEU A 252 -3.34 3.18 12.60
CA LEU A 252 -3.40 2.80 14.03
C LEU A 252 -3.20 4.01 14.94
N ASP A 253 -2.18 4.83 14.70
CA ASP A 253 -1.91 6.04 15.49
C ASP A 253 -3.13 6.98 15.53
N ARG A 254 -3.88 7.10 14.43
CA ARG A 254 -5.12 7.91 14.41
C ARG A 254 -6.23 7.31 15.24
N ARG A 255 -6.44 6.00 15.12
CA ARG A 255 -7.45 5.28 15.88
C ARG A 255 -7.18 5.38 17.37
N ILE A 256 -5.92 5.23 17.77
CA ILE A 256 -5.47 5.37 19.15
C ILE A 256 -5.76 6.79 19.66
N ARG A 257 -5.43 7.83 18.88
CA ARG A 257 -5.67 9.22 19.28
C ARG A 257 -7.13 9.62 19.36
N ALA A 258 -7.92 9.21 18.37
CA ALA A 258 -9.29 9.69 18.20
C ALA A 258 -10.31 8.86 19.00
N GLU A 259 -10.04 7.57 19.20
CA GLU A 259 -11.00 6.64 19.81
C GLU A 259 -10.45 5.94 21.05
N CYS A 260 -9.23 6.26 21.47
CA CYS A 260 -8.53 5.54 22.53
C CYS A 260 -8.57 4.04 22.30
N TRP A 261 -8.28 3.61 21.05
CA TRP A 261 -8.46 2.22 20.65
C TRP A 261 -7.70 1.24 21.55
N ASP A 262 -6.54 1.64 22.08
CA ASP A 262 -5.79 0.87 23.07
C ASP A 262 -6.63 0.56 24.32
N LEU A 263 -7.39 1.53 24.84
CA LEU A 263 -8.29 1.30 25.98
C LEU A 263 -9.44 0.36 25.60
N GLN A 264 -10.00 0.49 24.40
CA GLN A 264 -11.06 -0.42 23.95
C GLN A 264 -10.55 -1.87 23.83
N VAL A 265 -9.32 -2.06 23.36
CA VAL A 265 -8.69 -3.38 23.26
C VAL A 265 -8.41 -3.94 24.66
N LEU A 266 -7.87 -3.12 25.57
CA LEU A 266 -7.66 -3.50 26.97
C LEU A 266 -8.97 -3.88 27.68
N PHE A 267 -10.04 -3.09 27.51
CA PHE A 267 -11.35 -3.43 28.09
C PHE A 267 -11.95 -4.70 27.51
N ARG A 268 -11.75 -4.98 26.22
CA ARG A 268 -12.19 -6.25 25.62
C ARG A 268 -11.41 -7.43 26.18
N ALA A 269 -10.10 -7.30 26.36
CA ALA A 269 -9.28 -8.33 26.96
C ALA A 269 -9.69 -8.60 28.42
N GLU A 270 -9.92 -7.53 29.20
CA GLU A 270 -10.35 -7.66 30.60
C GLU A 270 -11.76 -8.24 30.71
N ALA A 271 -12.68 -7.88 29.82
CA ALA A 271 -14.02 -8.46 29.79
C ALA A 271 -14.01 -9.98 29.52
N VAL A 272 -13.12 -10.45 28.64
CA VAL A 272 -12.92 -11.90 28.40
C VAL A 272 -12.36 -12.57 29.65
N ARG A 273 -11.35 -11.97 30.28
CA ARG A 273 -10.77 -12.49 31.54
C ARG A 273 -11.80 -12.57 32.67
N VAL A 274 -12.63 -11.55 32.84
CA VAL A 274 -13.70 -11.55 33.86
C VAL A 274 -14.77 -12.60 33.54
N ALA A 275 -15.10 -12.81 32.27
CA ALA A 275 -16.02 -13.87 31.85
C ALA A 275 -15.47 -15.27 32.16
N GLU A 276 -14.16 -15.49 31.97
CA GLU A 276 -13.49 -16.76 32.33
C GLU A 276 -13.40 -16.99 33.84
N LEU A 277 -13.36 -15.93 34.64
CA LEU A 277 -13.34 -16.02 36.11
C LEU A 277 -14.74 -16.17 36.74
N SER A 278 -15.81 -15.91 35.99
CA SER A 278 -17.21 -15.95 36.46
C SER A 278 -18.01 -17.17 35.97
N GLY A 279 -17.41 -18.01 35.12
CA GLY A 279 -17.95 -19.33 34.73
C GLY A 279 -17.23 -20.47 35.41
#